data_AF-A0A4S0IEA9-F1
#
_entry.id   AF-A0A4S0IEA9-F1
#
_cell.length_a   1.000
_cell.length_b   1.000
_cell.length_c   1.000
_cell.angle_alpha   90.00
_cell.angle_beta   90.00
_cell.angle_gamma   90.00
#
_symmetry.space_group_name_H-M   'P 1'
#
loop_
_entity.id
_entity.type
_entity.pdbx_description
1 polymer ?
#
loop_
_entity_poly.entity_id
_entity_poly.type
_entity_poly.pdbx_seq_one_letter_code
_entity_poly.pdbx_strand_id
1 'polypeptide(L)' 'MRNLRSIGIAAGLALSVSVPALSAFASEPTVPPVPATFPAEGKIKYVARDSVLEFKALPEYHEPGWVTEKYVKIGKLP' A
#
# COMPACT_ATOMS: atom_id res chain seq x y z
N MET A 1 8.73 7.28 -57.65
CA MET A 1 9.19 8.53 -57.00
C MET A 1 8.26 9.09 -55.91
N ARG A 2 6.94 8.83 -55.94
CA ARG A 2 5.97 9.37 -54.95
C ARG A 2 6.14 8.78 -53.53
N ASN A 3 6.49 7.49 -53.43
CA ASN A 3 6.62 6.77 -52.16
C ASN A 3 7.86 7.23 -51.34
N LEU A 4 8.99 7.51 -52.00
CA LEU A 4 10.19 8.01 -51.33
C LEU A 4 9.97 9.42 -50.72
N ARG A 5 9.14 10.25 -51.36
CA ARG A 5 8.80 11.58 -50.83
C ARG A 5 7.93 11.48 -49.59
N SER A 6 6.93 10.60 -49.59
CA SER A 6 6.09 10.35 -48.42
C SER A 6 6.88 9.75 -47.24
N ILE A 7 7.82 8.84 -47.52
CA ILE A 7 8.73 8.29 -46.50
C ILE A 7 9.63 9.38 -45.93
N GLY A 8 10.20 10.25 -46.77
CA GLY A 8 11.03 11.36 -46.31
C GLY A 8 10.27 12.37 -45.44
N ILE A 9 9.02 12.69 -45.80
CA ILE A 9 8.16 13.58 -45.00
C ILE A 9 7.82 12.93 -43.65
N ALA A 10 7.46 11.65 -43.64
CA ALA A 10 7.15 10.92 -42.40
C ALA A 10 8.37 10.80 -41.48
N ALA A 11 9.55 10.52 -42.04
CA ALA A 11 10.80 10.46 -41.28
C ALA A 11 11.19 11.83 -40.73
N GLY A 12 11.05 12.91 -41.52
CA GLY A 12 11.29 14.26 -41.05
C GLY A 12 10.34 14.67 -39.92
N LEU A 13 9.06 14.32 -40.04
CA LEU A 13 8.09 14.56 -38.97
C LEU A 13 8.45 13.79 -37.70
N ALA A 14 8.74 12.49 -37.82
CA ALA A 14 9.11 11.64 -36.68
C ALA A 14 10.35 12.18 -35.95
N LEU A 15 11.40 12.56 -36.68
CA LEU A 15 12.59 13.14 -36.08
C LEU A 15 12.31 14.50 -35.43
N SER A 16 11.48 15.33 -36.05
CA SER A 16 11.14 16.66 -35.51
C SER A 16 10.37 16.61 -34.19
N VAL A 17 9.55 15.57 -33.96
CA VAL A 17 8.80 15.39 -32.70
C VAL A 17 9.60 14.65 -31.63
N SER A 18 10.55 13.78 -32.01
CA SER A 18 11.34 13.00 -31.05
C SER A 18 12.41 13.83 -30.31
N VAL A 19 13.04 14.81 -30.97
CA VAL A 19 14.08 15.65 -30.36
C VAL A 19 13.56 16.48 -29.17
N PRO A 20 12.43 17.21 -29.25
CA PRO A 20 11.92 17.96 -28.10
C PRO A 20 11.36 17.07 -26.98
N ALA A 21 11.02 15.80 -27.27
CA ALA A 21 10.57 14.84 -26.25
C ALA A 21 11.69 14.47 -25.26
N LEU A 22 12.96 14.54 -25.65
CA LEU A 22 14.11 14.32 -24.76
C LEU A 22 14.23 15.42 -23.68
N SER A 23 13.76 16.63 -23.99
CA SER A 23 13.68 17.77 -23.06
C SER A 23 12.32 17.88 -22.34
N ALA A 24 11.38 16.96 -22.57
CA ALA A 24 10.04 17.02 -21.99
C ALA A 24 9.97 16.54 -20.51
N PHE A 25 11.09 16.60 -19.79
CA PHE A 25 11.05 16.54 -18.34
C PHE A 25 10.33 17.81 -17.84
N ALA A 26 9.09 17.67 -17.38
CA ALA A 26 8.27 18.78 -16.89
C ALA A 26 8.89 19.51 -15.69
N SER A 27 9.72 18.81 -14.92
CA SER A 27 10.65 19.35 -13.93
C SER A 27 11.64 18.26 -13.52
N GLU A 28 12.75 18.64 -12.91
CA GLU A 28 13.64 17.69 -12.26
C GLU A 28 12.92 17.01 -11.07
N PRO A 29 13.01 15.69 -10.91
CA PRO A 29 12.55 15.03 -9.71
C PRO A 29 13.26 15.61 -8.48
N THR A 30 12.49 16.11 -7.52
CA THR A 30 13.02 16.65 -6.26
C THR A 30 12.42 15.91 -5.06
N VAL A 31 13.05 16.07 -3.89
CA VAL A 31 12.55 15.53 -2.63
C VAL A 31 11.42 16.43 -2.12
N PRO A 32 10.31 15.88 -1.59
CA PRO A 32 9.28 16.68 -0.95
C PRO A 32 9.86 17.55 0.17
N PRO A 33 9.34 18.77 0.38
CA PRO A 33 9.75 19.61 1.49
C PRO A 33 9.43 18.93 2.83
N VAL A 34 10.25 19.21 3.84
CA VAL A 34 10.03 18.71 5.20
C VAL A 34 8.71 19.27 5.73
N PRO A 35 7.79 18.41 6.24
CA PRO A 35 6.53 18.89 6.81
C PRO A 35 6.76 19.66 8.10
N ALA A 36 5.77 20.45 8.52
CA ALA A 36 5.79 21.08 9.83
C ALA A 36 5.85 20.03 10.96
N THR A 37 6.57 20.34 12.03
CA THR A 37 6.67 19.46 13.20
C THR A 37 5.31 19.31 13.87
N PHE A 38 4.79 18.08 13.90
CA PHE A 38 3.60 17.71 14.66
C PHE A 38 3.99 16.69 15.74
N PRO A 39 3.99 17.07 17.03
CA PRO A 39 4.40 16.16 18.09
C PRO A 39 3.38 15.02 18.26
N ALA A 40 3.85 13.78 18.32
CA ALA A 40 2.99 12.65 18.65
C ALA A 40 2.55 12.74 20.13
N GLU A 41 1.26 12.93 20.38
CA GLU A 41 0.72 13.08 21.76
C GLU A 41 0.72 11.75 22.53
N GLY A 42 0.49 10.62 21.85
CA GLY A 42 0.57 9.28 22.42
C GLY A 42 2.00 8.73 22.43
N LYS A 43 2.49 8.28 23.58
CA LYS A 43 3.77 7.58 23.69
C LYS A 43 3.56 6.06 23.58
N ILE A 44 4.31 5.41 22.69
CA ILE A 44 4.30 3.96 22.53
C ILE A 44 5.03 3.30 23.71
N LYS A 45 4.43 2.27 24.30
CA LYS A 45 5.13 1.34 25.21
C LYS A 45 5.72 0.21 24.38
N TYR A 46 7.02 0.24 24.16
CA TYR A 46 7.71 -0.81 23.42
C TYR A 46 7.80 -2.09 24.25
N VAL A 47 7.46 -3.21 23.64
CA VAL A 47 7.50 -4.55 24.25
C VAL A 47 8.19 -5.53 23.29
N ALA A 48 8.70 -6.64 23.83
CA ALA A 48 9.30 -7.69 23.01
C ALA A 48 8.23 -8.39 22.16
N ARG A 49 8.63 -8.98 21.03
CA ARG A 49 7.68 -9.62 20.10
C ARG A 49 6.92 -10.79 20.76
N ASP A 50 7.64 -11.58 21.54
CA ASP A 50 7.16 -12.78 22.24
C ASP A 50 6.30 -12.47 23.47
N SER A 51 6.29 -11.23 23.97
CA SER A 51 5.44 -10.85 25.10
C SER A 51 3.99 -10.53 24.70
N VAL A 52 3.61 -10.66 23.43
CA VAL A 52 2.27 -10.33 22.92
C VAL A 52 1.31 -11.51 23.05
N LEU A 53 1.72 -12.69 22.58
CA LEU A 53 0.91 -13.91 22.59
C LEU A 53 1.78 -15.15 22.53
N GLU A 54 1.23 -16.26 23.02
CA GLU A 54 1.82 -17.59 22.94
C GLU A 54 0.73 -18.64 22.67
N PHE A 55 1.09 -19.73 22.01
CA PHE A 55 0.18 -20.85 21.76
C PHE A 55 0.39 -21.91 22.85
N LYS A 56 -0.57 -22.03 23.78
CA LYS A 56 -0.59 -23.07 24.82
C LYS A 56 -2.01 -23.52 25.16
N ALA A 57 -2.13 -24.72 25.72
CA ALA A 57 -3.36 -25.16 26.36
C ALA A 57 -3.53 -24.47 27.72
N LEU A 58 -4.74 -24.01 28.01
CA LEU A 58 -5.14 -23.51 29.32
C LEU A 58 -5.89 -24.61 30.07
N PRO A 59 -5.85 -24.63 31.41
CA PRO A 59 -6.59 -25.63 32.20
C PRO A 59 -8.11 -25.49 32.02
N GLU A 60 -8.61 -24.27 31.85
CA GLU A 60 -10.02 -23.96 31.67
C GLU A 60 -10.22 -22.85 30.65
N TYR A 61 -11.37 -22.85 29.98
CA TYR A 61 -11.78 -21.85 29.01
C TYR A 61 -13.17 -21.33 29.39
N HIS A 62 -13.36 -20.02 29.30
CA HIS A 62 -14.64 -19.39 29.61
C HIS A 62 -15.11 -18.52 28.45
N GLU A 63 -16.42 -18.52 28.26
CA GLU A 63 -17.12 -17.75 27.26
C GLU A 63 -18.21 -16.88 27.93
N PRO A 64 -18.79 -15.90 27.23
CA PRO A 64 -19.91 -15.13 27.77
C PRO A 64 -21.10 -16.04 28.10
N GLY A 65 -21.70 -15.90 29.29
CA GLY A 65 -22.72 -16.84 29.77
C GLY A 65 -23.94 -17.00 28.87
N TRP A 66 -24.31 -15.98 28.10
CA TRP A 66 -25.41 -16.09 27.13
C TRP A 66 -25.10 -17.07 25.98
N VAL A 67 -23.84 -17.30 25.64
CA VAL A 67 -23.42 -18.27 24.61
C VAL A 67 -23.73 -19.68 25.09
N THR A 68 -23.30 -20.01 26.31
CA THR A 68 -23.56 -21.30 26.93
C THR A 68 -25.05 -21.57 27.05
N GLU A 69 -25.81 -20.61 27.60
CA GLU A 69 -27.24 -20.77 27.86
C GLU A 69 -28.09 -20.84 26.58
N LYS A 70 -27.81 -19.99 25.59
CA LYS A 70 -28.67 -19.82 24.42
C LYS A 70 -28.23 -20.61 23.21
N TYR A 71 -27.03 -21.19 23.20
CA TYR A 71 -26.48 -21.87 22.03
C TYR A 71 -25.91 -23.24 22.36
N VAL A 72 -24.98 -23.34 23.32
CA VAL A 72 -24.32 -24.62 23.67
C VAL A 72 -25.33 -25.60 24.26
N LYS A 73 -26.07 -25.18 25.31
CA LYS A 73 -27.06 -26.05 25.98
C LYS A 73 -28.20 -26.53 25.07
N ILE A 74 -28.50 -25.77 24.02
CA ILE A 74 -29.54 -26.12 23.05
C ILE A 74 -28.98 -26.82 21.79
N GLY A 75 -27.70 -27.19 21.79
CA GLY A 75 -27.05 -27.95 20.72
C GLY A 75 -26.84 -27.18 19.42
N LYS A 76 -26.93 -25.83 19.44
CA LYS A 76 -26.64 -24.99 18.27
C LYS A 76 -25.17 -24.60 18.14
N LEU A 77 -24.39 -24.82 19.20
CA LEU A 77 -22.95 -24.63 19.24
C LEU A 77 -22.33 -25.84 19.96
N PRO A 78 -21.23 -26.42 19.45
CA PRO A 78 -20.48 -27.45 20.16
C PRO A 78 -19.91 -26.94 21.50
#